data_AF-A0A1X0QJ37-F1
#
_entry.id   AF-A0A1X0QJ37-F1
#
_cell.length_a   1.000
_cell.length_b   1.000
_cell.length_c   1.000
_cell.angle_alpha   90.00
_cell.angle_beta   90.00
_cell.angle_gamma   90.00
#
_symmetry.space_group_name_H-M   'P 1'
#
loop_
_entity.id
_entity.type
_entity.pdbx_description
1 polymer ?
#
loop_
_entity_poly.entity_id
_entity_poly.type
_entity_poly.pdbx_seq_one_letter_code
_entity_poly.pdbx_strand_id
1 'polypeptide(L)'
;MGENTVKKTSNQITIYEYAQVLGYRAVQLSNNSKPLVDTEGMTDCLEIAKKEYKEGKIPYIVRRILPDKSYEDWNLSELHTPNNL
;
A
#
# COMPACT_ATOMS: atom_id res chain seq x y z
N MET A 1 -17.00 -12.64 -8.78
CA MET A 1 -16.02 -11.53 -8.88
C MET A 1 -15.81 -11.27 -10.37
N GLY A 2 -15.60 -10.03 -10.81
CA GLY A 2 -15.30 -9.74 -12.22
C GLY A 2 -13.93 -10.29 -12.64
N GLU A 3 -13.49 -9.95 -13.84
CA GLU A 3 -12.18 -10.38 -14.36
C GLU A 3 -11.10 -9.33 -14.08
N ASN A 4 -9.85 -9.77 -13.96
CA ASN A 4 -8.70 -8.86 -13.93
C ASN A 4 -8.46 -8.34 -15.35
N THR A 5 -8.41 -7.03 -15.51
CA THR A 5 -8.29 -6.38 -16.81
C THR A 5 -6.93 -5.72 -16.98
N VAL A 6 -6.60 -5.39 -18.24
CA VAL A 6 -5.40 -4.60 -18.53
C VAL A 6 -5.52 -3.24 -17.85
N LYS A 7 -4.45 -2.81 -17.17
CA LYS A 7 -4.37 -1.55 -16.44
C LYS A 7 -4.70 -0.35 -17.34
N LYS A 8 -5.77 0.36 -17.00
CA LYS A 8 -6.20 1.62 -17.63
C LYS A 8 -6.20 2.78 -16.63
N THR A 9 -6.33 2.51 -15.33
CA THR A 9 -6.32 3.55 -14.29
C THR A 9 -4.94 4.19 -14.10
N SER A 10 -4.88 5.38 -13.49
CA SER A 10 -3.64 6.13 -13.26
C SER A 10 -2.66 5.34 -12.40
N ASN A 11 -1.37 5.33 -12.74
CA ASN A 11 -0.33 4.70 -11.91
C ASN A 11 0.04 5.49 -10.65
N GLN A 12 -0.71 6.54 -10.29
CA GLN A 12 -0.56 7.25 -9.03
C GLN A 12 -1.38 6.59 -7.93
N ILE A 13 -0.80 6.48 -6.73
CA ILE A 13 -1.57 6.06 -5.55
C ILE A 13 -2.51 7.19 -5.13
N THR A 14 -3.75 6.86 -4.81
CA THR A 14 -4.68 7.82 -4.24
C THR A 14 -4.40 8.05 -2.75
N ILE A 15 -4.86 9.18 -2.21
CA ILE A 15 -4.76 9.44 -0.76
C ILE A 15 -5.45 8.36 0.08
N TYR A 16 -6.50 7.74 -0.48
CA TYR A 16 -7.29 6.69 0.19
C TYR A 16 -6.54 5.36 0.22
N GLU A 17 -5.96 4.96 -0.91
CA GLU A 17 -5.12 3.77 -1.01
C GLU A 17 -3.88 3.90 -0.12
N TYR A 18 -3.24 5.07 -0.13
CA TYR A 18 -2.09 5.35 0.73
C TYR A 18 -2.45 5.21 2.22
N ALA A 19 -3.54 5.85 2.66
CA ALA A 19 -4.02 5.76 4.03
C ALA A 19 -4.37 4.31 4.42
N GLN A 20 -5.02 3.54 3.54
CA GLN A 20 -5.34 2.14 3.78
C GLN A 20 -4.09 1.27 3.88
N VAL A 21 -3.14 1.40 2.95
CA VAL A 21 -1.89 0.63 2.95
C VAL A 21 -1.14 0.83 4.27
N LEU A 22 -0.96 2.09 4.70
CA LEU A 22 -0.31 2.40 5.97
C LEU A 22 -1.12 1.90 7.17
N GLY A 23 -2.44 2.10 7.17
CA GLY A 23 -3.30 1.68 8.27
C GLY A 23 -3.30 0.17 8.47
N TYR A 24 -3.50 -0.60 7.40
CA TYR A 24 -3.43 -2.06 7.45
C TYR A 24 -2.06 -2.55 7.90
N ARG A 25 -0.98 -1.95 7.38
CA ARG A 25 0.37 -2.35 7.77
C ARG A 25 0.69 -2.01 9.22
N ALA A 26 0.28 -0.84 9.70
CA ALA A 26 0.42 -0.46 11.11
C ALA A 26 -0.34 -1.42 12.04
N VAL A 27 -1.55 -1.87 11.67
CA VAL A 27 -2.31 -2.88 12.42
C VAL A 27 -1.59 -4.23 12.44
N GLN A 28 -0.95 -4.64 11.35
CA GLN A 28 -0.15 -5.86 11.35
C GLN A 28 1.04 -5.73 12.31
N LEU A 29 1.74 -4.60 12.29
CA LEU A 29 2.86 -4.32 13.19
C LEU A 29 2.41 -4.31 14.66
N SER A 30 1.26 -3.71 14.97
CA SER A 30 0.70 -3.71 16.34
C SER A 30 0.32 -5.11 16.82
N ASN A 31 -0.02 -6.00 15.88
CA ASN A 31 -0.25 -7.41 16.15
C ASN A 31 1.03 -8.25 16.12
N ASN A 32 2.17 -7.65 16.46
CA ASN A 32 3.50 -8.27 16.53
C ASN A 32 3.99 -8.90 15.22
N SER A 33 3.52 -8.43 14.05
CA SER A 33 4.14 -8.84 12.79
C SER A 33 5.56 -8.29 12.68
N LYS A 34 6.43 -9.03 11.98
CA LYS A 34 7.82 -8.63 11.81
C LYS A 34 7.94 -7.39 10.90
N PRO A 35 8.67 -6.33 11.31
CA PRO A 35 9.08 -5.25 10.42
C PRO A 35 9.99 -5.74 9.29
N LEU A 36 9.85 -5.16 8.11
CA LEU A 36 10.61 -5.47 6.89
C LEU A 36 11.78 -4.51 6.65
N VAL A 37 11.91 -3.49 7.50
CA VAL A 37 13.00 -2.52 7.54
C VAL A 37 13.62 -2.52 8.94
N ASP A 38 14.84 -2.01 9.05
CA ASP A 38 15.44 -1.74 10.36
C ASP A 38 14.62 -0.66 11.07
N THR A 39 14.18 -0.95 12.30
CA THR A 39 13.35 -0.02 13.06
C THR A 39 14.16 1.07 13.72
N GLU A 40 15.48 0.97 13.83
CA GLU A 40 16.34 2.00 14.46
C GLU A 40 15.85 2.44 15.86
N GLY A 41 15.15 1.56 16.59
CA GLY A 41 14.54 1.87 17.89
C GLY A 41 13.17 2.54 17.85
N MET A 42 12.56 2.71 16.67
CA MET A 42 11.16 3.16 16.54
C MET A 42 10.21 2.21 17.28
N THR A 43 9.24 2.79 17.98
CA THR A 43 8.19 2.06 18.72
C THR A 43 6.79 2.27 18.13
N ASP A 44 6.56 3.37 17.41
CA ASP A 44 5.28 3.61 16.75
C ASP A 44 5.15 2.76 15.48
N CYS A 45 4.10 1.94 15.45
CA CYS A 45 3.77 1.07 14.32
C CYS A 45 3.48 1.87 13.05
N LEU A 46 2.91 3.07 13.16
CA LEU A 46 2.63 3.91 12.00
C LEU A 46 3.90 4.48 11.38
N GLU A 47 4.87 4.89 12.20
CA GLU A 47 6.17 5.36 11.72
C GLU A 47 6.95 4.24 11.02
N ILE A 48 6.94 3.04 11.58
CA ILE A 48 7.56 1.86 10.95
C ILE A 48 6.88 1.55 9.61
N ALA A 49 5.54 1.55 9.54
CA ALA A 49 4.81 1.34 8.29
C ALA A 49 5.14 2.41 7.23
N LYS A 50 5.27 3.69 7.63
CA LYS A 50 5.69 4.77 6.73
C LYS A 50 7.11 4.56 6.21
N LYS A 51 8.04 4.09 7.06
CA LYS A 51 9.41 3.76 6.64
C LYS A 51 9.42 2.62 5.64
N GLU A 52 8.69 1.53 5.91
CA GLU A 52 8.55 0.40 4.98
C GLU A 52 7.93 0.81 3.64
N TYR A 53 6.92 1.69 3.66
CA TYR A 53 6.32 2.23 2.45
C TYR A 53 7.33 3.05 1.64
N LYS A 54 8.07 3.96 2.30
CA LYS A 54 9.08 4.81 1.66
C LYS A 54 10.22 3.99 1.03
N GLU A 55 10.60 2.88 1.66
CA GLU A 55 11.61 1.95 1.13
C GLU A 55 11.04 0.91 0.14
N GLY A 56 9.74 0.96 -0.16
CA GLY A 56 9.08 0.05 -1.11
C GLY A 56 9.07 -1.41 -0.65
N LYS A 57 9.10 -1.67 0.66
CA LYS A 57 9.21 -3.03 1.23
C LYS A 57 7.88 -3.72 1.49
N ILE A 58 6.76 -2.98 1.48
CA ILE A 58 5.43 -3.54 1.75
C ILE A 58 4.97 -4.38 0.52
N PRO A 59 4.80 -5.72 0.65
CA PRO A 59 4.48 -6.59 -0.47
C PRO A 59 2.95 -6.67 -0.70
N TYR A 60 2.30 -5.53 -0.90
CA TYR A 60 0.85 -5.45 -1.10
C TYR A 60 0.46 -5.31 -2.57
N ILE A 61 -0.76 -5.75 -2.86
CA ILE A 61 -1.45 -5.53 -4.14
C ILE A 61 -2.70 -4.69 -3.85
N VAL A 62 -2.83 -3.57 -4.56
CA VAL A 62 -4.01 -2.71 -4.52
C VAL A 62 -4.95 -3.15 -5.65
N ARG A 63 -6.15 -3.61 -5.28
CA ARG A 63 -7.20 -3.99 -6.23
C ARG A 63 -8.18 -2.83 -6.44
N ARG A 64 -8.22 -2.29 -7.65
CA ARG A 64 -9.18 -1.25 -8.05
C ARG A 64 -10.36 -1.87 -8.76
N ILE A 65 -11.55 -1.73 -8.18
CA ILE A 65 -12.80 -2.24 -8.76
C ILE A 65 -13.38 -1.17 -9.68
N LEU A 66 -13.68 -1.56 -10.92
CA LEU A 66 -14.26 -0.69 -11.95
C LEU A 66 -15.81 -0.71 -11.90
N PRO A 67 -16.50 0.27 -12.50
CA PRO A 67 -17.97 0.35 -12.48
C PRO A 67 -18.68 -0.88 -13.05
N ASP A 68 -18.06 -1.57 -14.00
CA ASP A 68 -18.55 -2.81 -14.61
C ASP A 68 -18.27 -4.08 -13.76
N LYS A 69 -17.73 -3.89 -12.55
CA LYS A 69 -17.29 -4.93 -11.59
C LYS A 69 -16.05 -5.72 -12.00
N SER A 70 -15.43 -5.41 -13.14
CA SER A 70 -14.06 -5.86 -13.42
C SER A 70 -13.07 -5.16 -12.47
N TYR A 71 -11.82 -5.59 -12.44
CA TYR A 71 -10.82 -4.98 -11.57
C TYR A 71 -9.44 -4.90 -12.22
N GLU A 72 -8.58 -4.10 -11.60
CA GLU A 72 -7.17 -4.00 -11.90
C GLU A 72 -6.35 -4.27 -10.64
N ASP A 73 -5.43 -5.23 -10.70
CA ASP A 73 -4.47 -5.50 -9.62
C ASP A 73 -3.17 -4.72 -9.88
N TRP A 74 -2.84 -3.82 -8.95
CA TRP A 74 -1.64 -2.99 -8.97
C TRP A 74 -0.69 -3.44 -7.87
N ASN A 75 0.54 -3.82 -8.22
CA ASN A 75 1.56 -4.01 -7.17
C ASN A 75 1.87 -2.65 -6.56
N LEU A 76 1.98 -2.59 -5.24
CA LEU A 76 2.25 -1.31 -4.56
C LEU A 76 3.56 -0.66 -5.04
N SER A 77 4.56 -1.48 -5.38
CA SER A 77 5.84 -1.02 -5.94
C SER A 77 5.75 -0.35 -7.31
N GLU A 78 4.63 -0.52 -8.03
CA GLU A 78 4.38 0.10 -9.34
C GLU A 78 3.63 1.43 -9.23
N LEU A 79 3.09 1.75 -8.05
CA LEU A 79 2.33 2.97 -7.81
C LEU A 79 3.26 4.12 -7.39
N HIS A 80 3.02 5.29 -7.97
CA HIS A 80 3.78 6.50 -7.69
C HIS A 80 3.07 7.32 -6.63
N THR A 81 3.79 7.66 -5.56
CA THR A 81 3.33 8.63 -4.56
C THR A 81 3.43 10.03 -5.14
N PRO A 82 2.33 10.77 -5.32
CA PRO A 82 2.39 12.14 -5.81
C PRO A 82 3.08 13.07 -4.80
N ASN A 83 3.77 14.11 -5.29
CA ASN A 83 4.63 15.02 -4.50
C ASN A 83 3.88 15.87 -3.44
N ASN A 84 2.55 15.81 -3.40
CA ASN A 84 1.68 16.61 -2.55
C ASN A 84 0.98 15.80 -1.44
N LEU A 85 1.40 14.55 -1.21
CA LEU A 85 1.07 13.75 -0.03
C LEU A 85 2.11 13.98 1.08
#